data_AF-A0A538MXW5-F1
#
_entry.id   AF-A0A538MXW5-F1
#
_cell.length_a   1.000
_cell.length_b   1.000
_cell.length_c   1.000
_cell.angle_alpha   90.00
_cell.angle_beta   90.00
_cell.angle_gamma   90.00
#
_symmetry.space_group_name_H-M   'P 1'
#
loop_
_entity.id
_entity.type
_entity.pdbx_description
1 polymer ?
#
loop_
_entity_poly.entity_id
_entity_poly.type
_entity_poly.pdbx_seq_one_letter_code
_entity_poly.pdbx_strand_id
1 'polypeptide(L)'
;MSARPGSGVLGRLPDQRLIPCNESVTFLPQPSCRAEFWGRSPGPGARGRVSFGQGRRYSCRRSSTGASRTARQVRQRCVAFCEDAGVSVGSRTRENPLAALAALAGLLVAASVALIFFYVPTDADQGFSQRIFYIHVPVALTAYAFFAWGAWKALRHLWKREPGADLESYVAIHQGVIFGVLTLLTGSLWAKISWGNWWLWSESQLVLFLVLFLFYGAYFMLRYSVEPGPARANMCAVYALFGVVLIPISFLAIRLANQLIHPVVFTLQGPQMSGSMFFTFCVSLAAMLTLAATLFHVELAGKRLDSRLRELRELLA
;
A
#
# COMPACT_ATOMS: atom_id res chain seq x y z
N MET A 1 89.46 7.30 12.48
CA MET A 1 88.53 7.32 13.64
C MET A 1 87.46 6.27 13.38
N SER A 2 87.56 5.07 13.97
CA SER A 2 86.97 4.68 15.29
C SER A 2 85.44 4.72 15.23
N ALA A 3 84.61 3.70 15.54
CA ALA A 3 84.75 2.37 16.12
C ALA A 3 83.46 1.53 15.81
N ARG A 4 83.54 0.20 15.94
CA ARG A 4 82.40 -0.71 16.27
C ARG A 4 82.15 -0.66 17.81
N PRO A 5 81.28 -1.48 18.46
CA PRO A 5 79.99 -2.13 18.13
C PRO A 5 78.91 -1.84 19.22
N GLY A 6 77.72 -2.43 19.14
CA GLY A 6 76.73 -2.42 20.24
C GLY A 6 75.72 -3.56 20.18
N SER A 7 76.04 -4.68 20.84
CA SER A 7 75.13 -5.77 21.19
C SER A 7 74.37 -5.42 22.48
N GLY A 8 73.04 -5.47 22.46
CA GLY A 8 72.18 -5.35 23.65
C GLY A 8 71.30 -6.59 23.82
N VAL A 9 71.58 -7.33 24.89
CA VAL A 9 70.83 -8.49 25.39
C VAL A 9 69.88 -8.01 26.51
N LEU A 10 68.82 -8.80 26.79
CA LEU A 10 67.91 -8.83 27.95
C LEU A 10 66.48 -8.30 27.76
N GLY A 11 65.51 -9.18 28.04
CA GLY A 11 64.14 -8.79 28.39
C GLY A 11 63.16 -9.96 28.37
N ARG A 12 62.79 -10.46 29.56
CA ARG A 12 61.92 -11.62 29.81
C ARG A 12 60.46 -11.41 29.35
N LEU A 13 59.79 -12.52 29.02
CA LEU A 13 58.32 -12.74 29.14
C LEU A 13 57.81 -12.26 30.53
N PRO A 14 56.53 -11.88 30.75
CA PRO A 14 55.31 -12.39 30.12
C PRO A 14 54.27 -11.29 29.80
N ASP A 15 53.08 -11.68 29.34
CA ASP A 15 51.78 -11.31 29.93
C ASP A 15 50.66 -11.08 28.90
N GLN A 16 49.51 -11.66 29.25
CA GLN A 16 48.24 -11.48 28.59
C GLN A 16 47.82 -10.01 28.66
N ARG A 17 47.18 -9.50 27.60
CA ARG A 17 46.21 -8.41 27.76
C ARG A 17 44.92 -8.66 27.00
N LEU A 18 43.88 -8.40 27.75
CA LEU A 18 42.45 -8.57 27.57
C LEU A 18 41.80 -7.20 27.27
N ILE A 19 40.82 -7.18 26.33
CA ILE A 19 39.53 -6.41 26.29
C ILE A 19 39.59 -4.85 26.14
N PRO A 20 38.64 -4.15 25.45
CA PRO A 20 37.28 -3.87 25.97
C PRO A 20 36.09 -4.21 25.03
N CYS A 21 34.98 -4.60 25.65
CA CYS A 21 33.61 -4.57 25.11
C CYS A 21 33.00 -3.17 25.28
N ASN A 22 32.51 -2.56 24.20
CA ASN A 22 31.35 -1.65 24.10
C ASN A 22 31.25 -1.29 22.60
N GLU A 23 30.15 -1.42 21.86
CA GLU A 23 28.86 -0.78 22.07
C GLU A 23 27.69 -1.64 21.56
N SER A 24 26.59 -1.53 22.28
CA SER A 24 25.26 -2.02 21.97
C SER A 24 24.52 -1.09 20.98
N VAL A 25 23.94 -1.65 19.91
CA VAL A 25 22.68 -1.16 19.32
C VAL A 25 21.79 -2.35 18.99
N THR A 26 20.56 -2.32 19.49
CA THR A 26 19.68 -3.48 19.64
C THR A 26 18.29 -3.22 18.99
N PHE A 27 17.65 -4.31 18.54
CA PHE A 27 16.22 -4.58 18.24
C PHE A 27 15.70 -4.37 16.78
N LEU A 28 15.01 -5.27 16.05
CA LEU A 28 14.54 -6.70 16.09
C LEU A 28 13.89 -7.02 14.68
N PRO A 29 13.26 -8.18 14.39
CA PRO A 29 13.63 -9.60 14.55
C PRO A 29 13.51 -10.37 13.22
N GLN A 30 14.44 -11.28 12.92
CA GLN A 30 14.20 -12.36 11.93
C GLN A 30 14.85 -13.65 12.47
N PRO A 31 14.15 -14.80 12.45
CA PRO A 31 14.73 -16.06 12.89
C PRO A 31 15.62 -16.61 11.77
N SER A 32 16.87 -16.17 11.69
CA SER A 32 17.85 -16.81 10.82
C SER A 32 18.41 -18.05 11.53
N CYS A 33 18.19 -19.21 10.93
CA CYS A 33 18.71 -20.48 11.42
C CYS A 33 20.17 -20.63 10.97
N ARG A 34 21.14 -20.33 11.83
CA ARG A 34 22.57 -20.47 11.52
C ARG A 34 23.12 -21.74 12.17
N ALA A 35 23.56 -22.69 11.34
CA ALA A 35 24.27 -23.89 11.78
C ALA A 35 25.77 -23.67 11.64
N GLU A 36 26.50 -23.66 12.77
CA GLU A 36 27.97 -23.54 12.76
C GLU A 36 28.59 -24.89 13.10
N PHE A 37 29.40 -25.41 12.18
CA PHE A 37 30.23 -26.60 12.40
C PHE A 37 31.64 -26.16 12.75
N TRP A 38 32.15 -26.59 13.91
CA TRP A 38 33.53 -26.36 14.32
C TRP A 38 34.26 -27.70 14.45
N GLY A 39 35.31 -27.88 13.66
CA GLY A 39 36.21 -29.05 13.70
C GLY A 39 36.88 -29.33 12.37
N ARG A 40 38.18 -29.65 12.39
CA ARG A 40 38.94 -30.04 11.18
C ARG A 40 38.40 -31.37 10.62
N SER A 41 37.95 -31.33 9.37
CA SER A 41 37.59 -32.44 8.47
C SER A 41 36.39 -33.33 8.89
N PRO A 42 35.52 -33.72 7.93
CA PRO A 42 34.31 -34.49 8.21
C PRO A 42 34.65 -35.98 8.43
N GLY A 43 35.19 -36.31 9.60
CA GLY A 43 35.39 -37.68 10.06
C GLY A 43 34.18 -38.24 10.84
N PRO A 44 34.05 -39.57 10.95
CA PRO A 44 33.03 -40.20 11.78
C PRO A 44 33.24 -39.83 13.25
N GLY A 45 32.45 -38.88 13.77
CA GLY A 45 32.51 -38.41 15.15
C GLY A 45 32.29 -36.90 15.37
N ALA A 46 32.16 -36.11 14.31
CA ALA A 46 31.96 -34.66 14.43
C ALA A 46 30.63 -34.31 15.14
N ARG A 47 30.70 -33.46 16.19
CA ARG A 47 29.53 -32.90 16.89
C ARG A 47 29.22 -31.52 16.33
N GLY A 48 28.07 -31.37 15.66
CA GLY A 48 27.54 -30.07 15.27
C GLY A 48 26.65 -29.47 16.36
N ARG A 49 26.60 -28.15 16.46
CA ARG A 49 25.69 -27.43 17.37
C ARG A 49 24.81 -26.50 16.52
N VAL A 50 23.49 -26.63 16.65
CA VAL A 50 22.53 -25.71 16.04
C VAL A 50 21.87 -24.96 17.17
N SER A 51 21.95 -23.63 17.14
CA SER A 51 21.30 -22.77 18.13
C SER A 51 20.20 -21.99 17.45
N PHE A 52 18.97 -22.15 17.92
CA PHE A 52 17.86 -21.27 17.57
C PHE A 52 17.84 -20.07 18.53
N GLY A 53 17.49 -18.89 18.03
CA GLY A 53 17.50 -17.61 18.74
C GLY A 53 16.53 -17.47 19.93
N GLN A 54 16.00 -18.56 20.47
CA GLN A 54 15.31 -18.58 21.77
C GLN A 54 15.68 -19.85 22.54
N GLY A 55 16.73 -19.76 23.35
CA GLY A 55 16.87 -20.42 24.66
C GLY A 55 16.73 -21.94 24.82
N ARG A 56 16.40 -22.74 23.80
CA ARG A 56 16.26 -24.20 23.95
C ARG A 56 17.39 -24.92 23.21
N ARG A 57 18.22 -25.63 24.00
CA ARG A 57 19.31 -26.48 23.52
C ARG A 57 18.76 -27.86 23.20
N TYR A 58 18.88 -28.30 21.95
CA TYR A 58 18.58 -29.68 21.57
C TYR A 58 19.87 -30.35 21.08
N SER A 59 20.27 -31.46 21.72
CA SER A 59 21.41 -32.25 21.28
C SER A 59 20.95 -33.37 20.36
N CYS A 60 21.38 -33.37 19.09
CA CYS A 60 21.15 -34.50 18.20
C CYS A 60 22.35 -35.45 18.30
N ARG A 61 22.17 -36.65 18.86
CA ARG A 61 23.19 -37.71 18.92
C ARG A 61 23.00 -38.62 17.73
N ARG A 62 24.01 -38.75 16.86
CA ARG A 62 24.00 -39.68 15.74
C ARG A 62 24.10 -41.11 16.30
N SER A 63 23.03 -41.89 16.24
CA SER A 63 23.08 -43.31 16.59
C SER A 63 23.82 -44.06 15.49
N SER A 64 24.92 -44.71 15.86
CA SER A 64 25.75 -45.55 15.01
C SER A 64 25.08 -46.90 14.77
N THR A 65 24.06 -46.96 13.93
CA THR A 65 23.60 -48.23 13.35
C THR A 65 23.31 -48.01 11.87
N GLY A 66 24.00 -48.81 11.06
CA GLY A 66 24.06 -48.69 9.62
C GLY A 66 22.71 -48.84 8.95
N ALA A 67 22.37 -47.87 8.12
CA ALA A 67 21.51 -48.01 6.96
C ALA A 67 21.75 -46.78 6.09
N SER A 68 22.18 -46.97 4.84
CA SER A 68 22.26 -45.92 3.83
C SER A 68 20.85 -45.39 3.57
N ARG A 69 20.44 -44.35 4.30
CA ARG A 69 19.16 -43.69 4.07
C ARG A 69 19.27 -42.87 2.79
N THR A 70 18.45 -43.20 1.81
CA THR A 70 18.41 -42.51 0.52
C THR A 70 18.05 -41.03 0.73
N ALA A 71 18.54 -40.13 -0.12
CA ALA A 71 18.30 -38.69 -0.05
C ALA A 71 16.80 -38.32 0.07
N ARG A 72 15.93 -39.19 -0.44
CA ARG A 72 14.46 -39.10 -0.35
C ARG A 72 13.96 -39.17 1.10
N GLN A 73 14.59 -39.99 1.93
CA GLN A 73 14.21 -40.22 3.33
C GLN A 73 14.68 -39.09 4.25
N VAL A 74 15.76 -38.40 3.89
CA VAL A 74 16.21 -37.16 4.54
C VAL A 74 15.28 -36.00 4.19
N ARG A 75 14.87 -35.90 2.92
CA ARG A 75 13.95 -34.86 2.45
C ARG A 75 12.57 -34.94 3.11
N GLN A 76 12.02 -36.14 3.26
CA GLN A 76 10.73 -36.35 3.95
C GLN A 76 10.77 -35.96 5.43
N ARG A 77 11.91 -36.19 6.11
CA ARG A 77 12.07 -35.79 7.51
C ARG A 77 12.28 -34.28 7.69
N CYS A 78 12.89 -33.59 6.72
CA CYS A 78 12.97 -32.12 6.74
C CYS A 78 11.60 -31.46 6.51
N VAL A 79 10.76 -32.02 5.63
CA VAL A 79 9.39 -31.52 5.41
C VAL A 79 8.55 -31.69 6.69
N ALA A 80 8.59 -32.87 7.31
CA ALA A 80 7.90 -33.13 8.58
C ALA A 80 8.41 -32.23 9.73
N PHE A 81 9.73 -31.95 9.78
CA PHE A 81 10.30 -31.04 10.77
C PHE A 81 9.92 -29.57 10.53
N CYS A 82 9.73 -29.14 9.28
CA CYS A 82 9.20 -27.81 8.95
C CYS A 82 7.71 -27.66 9.31
N GLU A 83 6.93 -28.74 9.17
CA GLU A 83 5.53 -28.79 9.63
C GLU A 83 5.43 -28.71 11.16
N ASP A 84 6.26 -29.46 11.90
CA ASP A 84 6.33 -29.41 13.37
C ASP A 84 6.91 -28.08 13.90
N ALA A 85 7.74 -27.38 13.12
CA ALA A 85 8.26 -26.05 13.42
C ALA A 85 7.25 -24.91 13.14
N GLY A 86 6.01 -25.22 12.75
CA GLY A 86 4.94 -24.24 12.52
C GLY A 86 5.04 -23.52 11.18
N VAL A 87 5.95 -23.92 10.28
CA VAL A 87 5.97 -23.42 8.89
C VAL A 87 5.03 -24.28 8.08
N SER A 88 3.72 -24.07 8.29
CA SER A 88 2.71 -24.62 7.40
C SER A 88 2.84 -23.93 6.04
N VAL A 89 3.46 -24.59 5.06
CA VAL A 89 3.20 -24.30 3.63
C VAL A 89 1.86 -24.96 3.29
N GLY A 90 0.83 -24.58 4.04
CA GLY A 90 -0.53 -24.93 3.73
C GLY A 90 -0.99 -23.96 2.66
N SER A 91 -1.19 -24.46 1.44
CA SER A 91 -2.09 -23.85 0.47
C SER A 91 -3.51 -23.91 1.04
N ARG A 92 -3.77 -23.12 2.09
CA ARG A 92 -5.14 -22.85 2.52
C ARG A 92 -5.73 -22.08 1.36
N THR A 93 -6.65 -22.72 0.62
CA THR A 93 -7.63 -22.05 -0.24
C THR A 93 -8.49 -21.19 0.68
N ARG A 94 -7.89 -20.09 1.14
CA ARG A 94 -8.51 -19.08 1.96
C ARG A 94 -9.51 -18.41 1.04
N GLU A 95 -10.77 -18.36 1.45
CA GLU A 95 -11.80 -17.52 0.82
C GLU A 95 -11.13 -16.21 0.42
N ASN A 96 -10.99 -15.95 -0.89
CA ASN A 96 -10.24 -14.79 -1.35
C ASN A 96 -11.11 -13.57 -1.07
N PRO A 97 -10.84 -12.76 -0.03
CA PRO A 97 -11.71 -11.65 0.32
C PRO A 97 -11.79 -10.63 -0.82
N LEU A 98 -10.74 -10.57 -1.65
CA LEU A 98 -10.68 -9.77 -2.87
C LEU A 98 -11.67 -10.25 -3.94
N ALA A 99 -11.84 -11.56 -4.10
CA ALA A 99 -12.76 -12.12 -5.09
C ALA A 99 -14.22 -11.86 -4.69
N ALA A 100 -14.54 -12.00 -3.39
CA ALA A 100 -15.85 -11.67 -2.85
C ALA A 100 -16.16 -10.17 -3.01
N LEU A 101 -15.19 -9.31 -2.71
CA LEU A 101 -15.32 -7.86 -2.88
C LEU A 101 -15.52 -7.47 -4.35
N ALA A 102 -14.79 -8.10 -5.27
CA ALA A 102 -14.95 -7.89 -6.71
C ALA A 102 -16.32 -8.33 -7.22
N ALA A 103 -16.83 -9.47 -6.74
CA ALA A 103 -18.19 -9.93 -7.08
C ALA A 103 -19.26 -8.95 -6.56
N LEU A 104 -19.11 -8.47 -5.32
CA LEU A 104 -20.00 -7.46 -4.75
C LEU A 104 -19.94 -6.14 -5.55
N ALA A 105 -18.75 -5.68 -5.93
CA ALA A 105 -18.59 -4.49 -6.76
C ALA A 105 -19.30 -4.66 -8.11
N GLY A 106 -19.12 -5.79 -8.79
CA GLY A 106 -19.81 -6.07 -10.07
C GLY A 106 -21.33 -6.07 -9.92
N LEU A 107 -21.85 -6.66 -8.84
CA LEU A 107 -23.28 -6.75 -8.58
C LEU A 107 -23.88 -5.37 -8.25
N LEU A 108 -23.19 -4.56 -7.44
CA LEU A 108 -23.62 -3.18 -7.13
C LEU A 108 -23.56 -2.26 -8.35
N VAL A 109 -22.53 -2.38 -9.19
CA VAL A 109 -22.44 -1.61 -10.44
C VAL A 109 -23.59 -1.98 -11.38
N ALA A 110 -23.87 -3.26 -11.57
CA ALA A 110 -25.00 -3.71 -12.37
C ALA A 110 -26.34 -3.20 -11.80
N ALA A 111 -26.53 -3.26 -10.49
CA ALA A 111 -27.71 -2.70 -9.82
C ALA A 111 -27.83 -1.19 -10.01
N SER A 112 -26.74 -0.43 -9.87
CA SER A 112 -26.76 1.02 -10.10
C SER A 112 -27.16 1.38 -11.53
N VAL A 113 -26.62 0.66 -12.53
CA VAL A 113 -26.95 0.89 -13.94
C VAL A 113 -28.43 0.58 -14.18
N ALA A 114 -28.94 -0.54 -13.64
CA ALA A 114 -30.35 -0.88 -13.76
C ALA A 114 -31.26 0.18 -13.13
N LEU A 115 -30.92 0.72 -11.96
CA LEU A 115 -31.70 1.77 -11.31
C LEU A 115 -31.69 3.09 -12.11
N ILE A 116 -30.55 3.47 -12.69
CA ILE A 116 -30.41 4.71 -13.48
C ILE A 116 -31.25 4.68 -14.76
N PHE A 117 -31.41 3.51 -15.39
CA PHE A 117 -32.16 3.41 -16.65
C PHE A 117 -33.63 3.03 -16.48
N PHE A 118 -33.96 2.16 -15.51
CA PHE A 118 -35.30 1.59 -15.39
C PHE A 118 -36.11 2.10 -14.20
N TYR A 119 -35.48 2.66 -13.16
CA TYR A 119 -36.18 3.04 -11.92
C TYR A 119 -36.30 4.56 -11.73
N VAL A 120 -35.25 5.32 -12.00
CA VAL A 120 -35.28 6.77 -11.77
C VAL A 120 -36.16 7.47 -12.81
N PRO A 121 -37.12 8.32 -12.39
CA PRO A 121 -37.87 9.14 -13.32
C PRO A 121 -36.94 10.18 -13.95
N THR A 122 -37.19 10.49 -15.23
CA THR A 122 -36.46 11.54 -15.93
C THR A 122 -36.79 12.89 -15.28
N ASP A 123 -35.74 13.63 -14.91
CA ASP A 123 -35.88 14.97 -14.33
C ASP A 123 -36.49 15.96 -15.35
N ALA A 124 -37.34 16.87 -14.86
CA ALA A 124 -38.03 17.83 -15.73
C ALA A 124 -37.10 18.91 -16.29
N ASP A 125 -36.06 19.29 -15.53
CA ASP A 125 -35.16 20.38 -15.89
C ASP A 125 -33.97 19.87 -16.70
N GLN A 126 -33.41 18.71 -16.34
CA GLN A 126 -32.23 18.15 -17.01
C GLN A 126 -32.53 17.06 -18.04
N GLY A 127 -33.75 16.53 -18.08
CA GLY A 127 -34.12 15.50 -19.05
C GLY A 127 -33.20 14.28 -18.97
N PHE A 128 -32.75 13.77 -20.12
CA PHE A 128 -31.90 12.57 -20.18
C PHE A 128 -30.48 12.81 -19.62
N SER A 129 -29.97 14.05 -19.63
CA SER A 129 -28.60 14.35 -19.21
C SER A 129 -28.38 14.08 -17.71
N GLN A 130 -29.45 14.16 -16.91
CA GLN A 130 -29.49 13.79 -15.50
C GLN A 130 -28.94 12.38 -15.22
N ARG A 131 -29.03 11.44 -16.16
CA ARG A 131 -28.49 10.09 -15.93
C ARG A 131 -26.97 10.08 -15.76
N ILE A 132 -26.28 11.03 -16.37
CA ILE A 132 -24.82 11.20 -16.25
C ILE A 132 -24.44 11.64 -14.83
N PHE A 133 -25.30 12.40 -14.14
CA PHE A 133 -25.07 12.84 -12.76
C PHE A 133 -24.84 11.66 -11.81
N TYR A 134 -25.61 10.57 -11.96
CA TYR A 134 -25.49 9.36 -11.13
C TYR A 134 -24.19 8.57 -11.36
N ILE A 135 -23.43 8.90 -12.40
CA ILE A 135 -22.11 8.32 -12.65
C ILE A 135 -21.04 9.33 -12.26
N HIS A 136 -21.14 10.55 -12.78
CA HIS A 136 -20.15 11.61 -12.59
C HIS A 136 -19.94 11.97 -11.12
N VAL A 137 -21.02 12.20 -10.36
CA VAL A 137 -20.89 12.66 -8.96
C VAL A 137 -20.32 11.57 -8.05
N PRO A 138 -20.77 10.30 -8.12
CA PRO A 138 -20.08 9.21 -7.43
C PRO A 138 -18.60 9.07 -7.78
N VAL A 139 -18.22 9.24 -9.05
CA VAL A 139 -16.81 9.22 -9.49
C VAL A 139 -16.02 10.37 -8.85
N ALA A 140 -16.57 11.58 -8.85
CA ALA A 140 -15.95 12.76 -8.23
C ALA A 140 -15.77 12.61 -6.71
N LEU A 141 -16.82 12.16 -6.01
CA LEU A 141 -16.76 11.90 -4.57
C LEU A 141 -15.77 10.80 -4.22
N THR A 142 -15.66 9.78 -5.06
CA THR A 142 -14.67 8.72 -4.91
C THR A 142 -13.25 9.26 -5.05
N ALA A 143 -12.98 10.13 -6.04
CA ALA A 143 -11.68 10.80 -6.17
C ALA A 143 -11.31 11.60 -4.91
N TYR A 144 -12.24 12.42 -4.40
CA TYR A 144 -12.04 13.16 -3.15
C TYR A 144 -11.78 12.23 -1.95
N ALA A 145 -12.53 11.12 -1.84
CA ALA A 145 -12.35 10.15 -0.78
C ALA A 145 -10.95 9.52 -0.81
N PHE A 146 -10.41 9.21 -1.99
CA PHE A 146 -9.06 8.68 -2.13
C PHE A 146 -7.98 9.71 -1.81
N PHE A 147 -8.14 10.97 -2.22
CA PHE A 147 -7.21 12.03 -1.83
C PHE A 147 -7.20 12.25 -0.30
N ALA A 148 -8.38 12.27 0.33
CA ALA A 148 -8.51 12.36 1.78
C ALA A 148 -7.90 11.13 2.49
N TRP A 149 -8.17 9.92 1.98
CA TRP A 149 -7.60 8.69 2.52
C TRP A 149 -6.07 8.64 2.39
N GLY A 150 -5.55 9.04 1.24
CA GLY A 150 -4.12 9.10 0.97
C GLY A 150 -3.40 10.06 1.92
N ALA A 151 -4.01 11.21 2.20
CA ALA A 151 -3.48 12.14 3.16
C ALA A 151 -3.64 11.70 4.63
N TRP A 152 -4.73 11.00 4.97
CA TRP A 152 -4.83 10.36 6.28
C TRP A 152 -3.71 9.34 6.50
N LYS A 153 -3.38 8.54 5.49
CA LYS A 153 -2.25 7.61 5.53
C LYS A 153 -0.89 8.33 5.57
N ALA A 154 -0.75 9.46 4.88
CA ALA A 154 0.42 10.32 5.02
C ALA A 154 0.57 10.89 6.45
N LEU A 155 -0.52 11.33 7.08
CA LEU A 155 -0.52 11.78 8.47
C LEU A 155 -0.08 10.67 9.41
N ARG A 156 -0.63 9.46 9.23
CA ARG A 156 -0.26 8.27 10.00
C ARG A 156 1.21 7.92 9.83
N HIS A 157 1.74 8.07 8.61
CA HIS A 157 3.17 7.87 8.33
C HIS A 157 4.03 8.87 9.11
N LEU A 158 3.71 10.17 9.09
CA LEU A 158 4.50 11.19 9.79
C LEU A 158 4.38 11.09 11.31
N TRP A 159 3.16 10.86 11.83
CA TRP A 159 2.87 10.86 13.26
C TRP A 159 3.31 9.56 13.95
N LYS A 160 2.88 8.40 13.43
CA LYS A 160 3.13 7.10 14.08
C LYS A 160 4.28 6.31 13.47
N ARG A 161 4.88 6.79 12.36
CA ARG A 161 5.92 6.07 11.62
C ARG A 161 5.50 4.64 11.26
N GLU A 162 4.21 4.50 10.93
CA GLU A 162 3.62 3.19 10.66
C GLU A 162 4.24 2.56 9.38
N PRO A 163 4.77 1.32 9.48
CA PRO A 163 5.38 0.66 8.34
C PRO A 163 4.33 0.41 7.26
N GLY A 164 4.62 0.83 6.03
CA GLY A 164 3.73 0.67 4.87
C GLY A 164 2.65 1.75 4.73
N ALA A 165 2.47 2.66 5.68
CA ALA A 165 1.51 3.76 5.55
C ALA A 165 1.84 4.69 4.35
N ASP A 166 3.13 4.86 4.06
CA ASP A 166 3.60 5.57 2.87
C ASP A 166 3.17 4.88 1.56
N LEU A 167 3.26 3.55 1.49
CA LEU A 167 2.80 2.78 0.32
C LEU A 167 1.28 2.90 0.16
N GLU A 168 0.53 2.80 1.26
CA GLU A 168 -0.92 2.96 1.23
C GLU A 168 -1.34 4.38 0.82
N SER A 169 -0.62 5.40 1.28
CA SER A 169 -0.81 6.80 0.84
C SER A 169 -0.60 6.95 -0.66
N TYR A 170 0.51 6.42 -1.17
CA TYR A 170 0.82 6.43 -2.60
C TYR A 170 -0.29 5.74 -3.43
N VAL A 171 -0.72 4.54 -3.04
CA VAL A 171 -1.75 3.79 -3.78
C VAL A 171 -3.08 4.54 -3.75
N ALA A 172 -3.43 5.15 -2.61
CA ALA A 172 -4.64 5.94 -2.50
C ALA A 172 -4.62 7.16 -3.43
N ILE A 173 -3.51 7.91 -3.46
CA ILE A 173 -3.36 9.06 -4.36
C ILE A 173 -3.37 8.62 -5.83
N HIS A 174 -2.76 7.48 -6.15
CA HIS A 174 -2.78 6.91 -7.49
C HIS A 174 -4.20 6.57 -7.96
N GLN A 175 -4.98 5.90 -7.12
CA GLN A 175 -6.40 5.68 -7.39
C GLN A 175 -7.17 7.01 -7.51
N GLY A 176 -6.92 7.96 -6.60
CA GLY A 176 -7.53 9.29 -6.64
C GLY A 176 -7.27 10.02 -7.96
N VAL A 177 -6.07 9.93 -8.53
CA VAL A 177 -5.75 10.53 -9.84
C VAL A 177 -6.47 9.80 -10.98
N ILE A 178 -6.56 8.47 -10.97
CA ILE A 178 -7.34 7.71 -11.96
C ILE A 178 -8.81 8.16 -11.95
N PHE A 179 -9.43 8.21 -10.76
CA PHE A 179 -10.80 8.70 -10.61
C PHE A 179 -10.90 10.21 -10.91
N GLY A 180 -9.84 10.98 -10.71
CA GLY A 180 -9.74 12.38 -11.10
C GLY A 180 -9.82 12.57 -12.62
N VAL A 181 -9.08 11.76 -13.39
CA VAL A 181 -9.19 11.74 -14.87
C VAL A 181 -10.62 11.38 -15.28
N LEU A 182 -11.20 10.33 -14.69
CA LEU A 182 -12.58 9.94 -14.97
C LEU A 182 -13.58 11.06 -14.62
N THR A 183 -13.34 11.81 -13.55
CA THR A 183 -14.16 12.96 -13.15
C THR A 183 -14.10 14.07 -14.20
N LEU A 184 -12.90 14.42 -14.70
CA LEU A 184 -12.74 15.43 -15.75
C LEU A 184 -13.43 15.00 -17.04
N LEU A 185 -13.26 13.74 -17.46
CA LEU A 185 -13.88 13.21 -18.68
C LEU A 185 -15.41 13.19 -18.58
N THR A 186 -15.95 12.61 -17.51
CA THR A 186 -17.40 12.53 -17.29
C THR A 186 -18.02 13.90 -17.06
N GLY A 187 -17.29 14.82 -16.41
CA GLY A 187 -17.71 16.20 -16.19
C GLY A 187 -17.78 17.00 -17.49
N SER A 188 -16.76 16.91 -18.35
CA SER A 188 -16.78 17.54 -19.67
C SER A 188 -17.87 16.99 -20.58
N LEU A 189 -18.15 15.67 -20.51
CA LEU A 189 -19.26 15.07 -21.24
C LEU A 189 -20.62 15.60 -20.75
N TRP A 190 -20.81 15.69 -19.43
CA TRP A 190 -22.01 16.26 -18.85
C TRP A 190 -22.20 17.72 -19.21
N ALA A 191 -21.14 18.53 -19.16
CA ALA A 191 -21.16 19.93 -19.58
C ALA A 191 -21.56 20.08 -21.06
N LYS A 192 -21.01 19.22 -21.93
CA LYS A 192 -21.34 19.24 -23.36
C LYS A 192 -22.80 18.95 -23.63
N ILE A 193 -23.38 17.99 -22.92
CA ILE A 193 -24.77 17.56 -23.13
C ILE A 193 -25.75 18.55 -22.49
N SER A 194 -25.43 19.10 -21.32
CA SER A 194 -26.33 20.00 -20.59
C SER A 194 -26.28 21.44 -21.13
N TRP A 195 -25.10 21.94 -21.54
CA TRP A 195 -24.90 23.35 -21.89
C TRP A 195 -24.20 23.57 -23.23
N GLY A 196 -23.99 22.51 -24.02
CA GLY A 196 -23.39 22.60 -25.36
C GLY A 196 -21.88 22.85 -25.39
N ASN A 197 -21.22 23.04 -24.24
CA ASN A 197 -19.80 23.41 -24.12
C ASN A 197 -19.00 22.34 -23.37
N TRP A 198 -17.78 22.04 -23.83
CA TRP A 198 -16.92 21.03 -23.20
C TRP A 198 -16.23 21.53 -21.91
N TRP A 199 -15.97 22.83 -21.84
CA TRP A 199 -15.28 23.47 -20.74
C TRP A 199 -15.64 24.95 -20.66
N LEU A 200 -15.87 25.44 -19.44
CA LEU A 200 -16.16 26.85 -19.17
C LEU A 200 -15.16 27.35 -18.12
N TRP A 201 -14.27 28.25 -18.52
CA TRP A 201 -13.27 28.83 -17.63
C TRP A 201 -13.85 29.80 -16.60
N SER A 202 -15.06 30.30 -16.82
CA SER A 202 -15.81 31.14 -15.87
C SER A 202 -16.26 30.37 -14.63
N GLU A 203 -16.32 29.03 -14.72
CA GLU A 203 -16.85 28.18 -13.68
C GLU A 203 -15.76 27.76 -12.68
N SER A 204 -15.84 28.30 -11.46
CA SER A 204 -14.82 28.11 -10.43
C SER A 204 -14.62 26.64 -10.04
N GLN A 205 -15.68 25.84 -10.02
CA GLN A 205 -15.67 24.41 -9.65
C GLN A 205 -14.93 23.54 -10.67
N LEU A 206 -15.05 23.85 -11.97
CA LEU A 206 -14.29 23.16 -13.02
C LEU A 206 -12.80 23.44 -12.85
N VAL A 207 -12.45 24.72 -12.69
CA VAL A 207 -11.06 25.17 -12.55
C VAL A 207 -10.44 24.63 -11.27
N LEU A 208 -11.13 24.69 -10.12
CA LEU A 208 -10.60 24.24 -8.84
C LEU A 208 -10.41 22.72 -8.79
N PHE A 209 -11.31 21.94 -9.41
CA PHE A 209 -11.08 20.50 -9.54
C PHE A 209 -9.88 20.19 -10.45
N LEU A 210 -9.70 20.94 -11.55
CA LEU A 210 -8.52 20.81 -12.39
C LEU A 210 -7.23 21.15 -11.62
N VAL A 211 -7.23 22.22 -10.83
CA VAL A 211 -6.09 22.60 -9.97
C VAL A 211 -5.80 21.50 -8.96
N LEU A 212 -6.81 20.94 -8.29
CA LEU A 212 -6.66 19.80 -7.38
C LEU A 212 -6.05 18.58 -8.09
N PHE A 213 -6.56 18.26 -9.29
CA PHE A 213 -6.07 17.15 -10.10
C PHE A 213 -4.59 17.34 -10.48
N LEU A 214 -4.23 18.52 -10.98
CA LEU A 214 -2.84 18.85 -11.34
C LEU A 214 -1.91 18.86 -10.12
N PHE A 215 -2.38 19.33 -8.97
CA PHE A 215 -1.65 19.26 -7.71
C PHE A 215 -1.30 17.80 -7.36
N TYR A 216 -2.28 16.89 -7.39
CA TYR A 216 -1.99 15.46 -7.17
C TYR A 216 -1.25 14.79 -8.34
N GLY A 217 -1.28 15.36 -9.55
CA GLY A 217 -0.37 14.96 -10.64
C GLY A 217 1.10 15.27 -10.31
N ALA A 218 1.37 16.46 -9.78
CA ALA A 218 2.70 16.88 -9.35
C ALA A 218 3.25 16.07 -8.16
N TYR A 219 2.37 15.45 -7.35
CA TYR A 219 2.80 14.46 -6.33
C TYR A 219 3.65 13.34 -6.95
N PHE A 220 3.29 12.83 -8.13
CA PHE A 220 4.07 11.77 -8.79
C PHE A 220 5.41 12.27 -9.30
N MET A 221 5.45 13.49 -9.84
CA MET A 221 6.71 14.10 -10.25
C MET A 221 7.67 14.21 -9.05
N LEU A 222 7.18 14.71 -7.91
CA LEU A 222 7.96 14.76 -6.67
C LEU A 222 8.42 13.37 -6.19
N ARG A 223 7.53 12.38 -6.26
CA ARG A 223 7.81 11.01 -5.82
C ARG A 223 8.92 10.36 -6.64
N TYR A 224 8.94 10.60 -7.95
CA TYR A 224 9.89 9.97 -8.87
C TYR A 224 11.17 10.81 -9.08
N SER A 225 11.19 12.08 -8.67
CA SER A 225 12.39 12.92 -8.71
C SER A 225 13.32 12.73 -7.51
N VAL A 226 12.89 12.01 -6.47
CA VAL A 226 13.66 11.80 -5.23
C VAL A 226 14.00 10.32 -5.10
N GLU A 227 15.23 10.01 -4.70
CA GLU A 227 15.68 8.63 -4.52
C GLU A 227 14.80 7.85 -3.52
N PRO A 228 14.63 6.54 -3.73
CA PRO A 228 13.90 5.70 -2.78
C PRO A 228 14.52 5.74 -1.38
N GLY A 229 13.74 6.21 -0.40
CA GLY A 229 14.16 6.24 0.99
C GLY A 229 13.18 6.96 1.90
N PRO A 230 13.55 7.12 3.19
CA PRO A 230 12.71 7.81 4.19
C PRO A 230 12.46 9.28 3.84
N ALA A 231 13.43 9.96 3.22
CA ALA A 231 13.29 11.36 2.80
C ALA A 231 12.15 11.53 1.78
N ARG A 232 12.11 10.70 0.74
CA ARG A 232 11.01 10.67 -0.25
C ARG A 232 9.65 10.46 0.41
N ALA A 233 9.56 9.48 1.31
CA ALA A 233 8.30 9.16 2.00
C ALA A 233 7.80 10.36 2.82
N ASN A 234 8.69 11.02 3.57
CA ASN A 234 8.35 12.20 4.35
C ASN A 234 7.93 13.39 3.48
N MET A 235 8.68 13.71 2.41
CA MET A 235 8.35 14.82 1.50
C MET A 235 7.00 14.60 0.81
N CYS A 236 6.74 13.39 0.34
CA CYS A 236 5.47 13.03 -0.29
C CYS A 236 4.31 13.07 0.71
N ALA A 237 4.53 12.62 1.95
CA ALA A 237 3.52 12.69 2.98
C ALA A 237 3.13 14.14 3.31
N VAL A 238 4.10 15.03 3.44
CA VAL A 238 3.85 16.47 3.64
C VAL A 238 3.07 17.06 2.45
N TYR A 239 3.49 16.75 1.22
CA TYR A 239 2.80 17.21 0.01
C TYR A 239 1.33 16.76 -0.04
N ALA A 240 1.06 15.49 0.28
CA ALA A 240 -0.30 14.95 0.32
C ALA A 240 -1.18 15.65 1.37
N LEU A 241 -0.62 16.06 2.51
CA LEU A 241 -1.37 16.80 3.54
C LEU A 241 -1.76 18.21 3.08
N PHE A 242 -0.86 18.91 2.38
CA PHE A 242 -1.21 20.19 1.76
C PHE A 242 -2.34 20.05 0.74
N GLY A 243 -2.33 18.96 -0.04
CA GLY A 243 -3.36 18.68 -1.03
C GLY A 243 -4.77 18.50 -0.45
N VAL A 244 -4.92 18.07 0.81
CA VAL A 244 -6.24 17.94 1.45
C VAL A 244 -6.95 19.26 1.58
N VAL A 245 -6.22 20.35 1.77
CA VAL A 245 -6.81 21.69 1.93
C VAL A 245 -7.55 22.12 0.66
N LEU A 246 -7.11 21.63 -0.51
CA LEU A 246 -7.77 21.91 -1.79
C LEU A 246 -9.11 21.16 -1.94
N ILE A 247 -9.34 20.07 -1.20
CA ILE A 247 -10.60 19.30 -1.25
C ILE A 247 -11.80 20.15 -0.79
N PRO A 248 -11.84 20.71 0.44
CA PRO A 248 -12.95 21.54 0.87
C PRO A 248 -13.05 22.83 0.07
N ILE A 249 -11.95 23.39 -0.42
CA ILE A 249 -11.98 24.57 -1.32
C ILE A 249 -12.71 24.22 -2.63
N SER A 250 -12.34 23.10 -3.25
CA SER A 250 -12.98 22.60 -4.47
C SER A 250 -14.46 22.25 -4.25
N PHE A 251 -14.81 21.67 -3.10
CA PHE A 251 -16.20 21.36 -2.76
C PHE A 251 -17.02 22.62 -2.45
N LEU A 252 -16.42 23.60 -1.76
CA LEU A 252 -17.07 24.87 -1.43
C LEU A 252 -17.31 25.71 -2.69
N ALA A 253 -16.46 25.60 -3.70
CA ALA A 253 -16.67 26.23 -5.00
C ALA A 253 -18.02 25.84 -5.63
N ILE A 254 -18.44 24.58 -5.48
CA ILE A 254 -19.75 24.11 -5.96
C ILE A 254 -20.89 24.82 -5.22
N ARG A 255 -20.71 25.16 -3.94
CA ARG A 255 -21.73 25.84 -3.10
C ARG A 255 -21.72 27.36 -3.26
N LEU A 256 -20.57 27.95 -3.54
CA LEU A 256 -20.38 29.39 -3.72
C LEU A 256 -20.53 29.84 -5.18
N ALA A 257 -20.58 28.89 -6.12
CA ALA A 257 -20.89 29.19 -7.51
C ALA A 257 -22.29 29.81 -7.56
N ASN A 258 -22.34 31.12 -7.80
CA ASN A 258 -23.57 31.91 -7.96
C ASN A 258 -24.29 31.61 -9.30
N GLN A 259 -23.80 30.66 -10.09
CA GLN A 259 -24.31 30.33 -11.41
C GLN A 259 -25.19 29.06 -11.32
N LEU A 260 -26.44 29.20 -11.77
CA LEU A 260 -27.61 28.27 -11.78
C LEU A 260 -27.38 26.86 -12.37
N ILE A 261 -26.14 26.52 -12.68
CA ILE A 261 -25.78 25.47 -13.62
C ILE A 261 -25.49 24.14 -12.91
N HIS A 262 -25.03 24.18 -11.65
CA HIS A 262 -24.84 22.98 -10.83
C HIS A 262 -25.91 22.85 -9.74
N PRO A 263 -26.78 21.83 -9.80
CA PRO A 263 -27.78 21.62 -8.76
C PRO A 263 -27.09 21.27 -7.43
N VAL A 264 -27.43 22.01 -6.37
CA VAL A 264 -26.96 21.73 -5.01
C VAL A 264 -27.78 20.59 -4.43
N VAL A 265 -27.23 19.38 -4.52
CA VAL A 265 -27.90 18.14 -4.08
C VAL A 265 -28.09 18.05 -2.57
N PHE A 266 -27.19 18.65 -1.80
CA PHE A 266 -27.15 18.56 -0.34
C PHE A 266 -27.25 19.95 0.29
N THR A 267 -28.44 20.36 0.73
CA THR A 267 -28.62 21.57 1.56
C THR A 267 -28.71 21.20 3.04
N LEU A 268 -28.63 22.21 3.92
CA LEU A 268 -28.80 22.02 5.36
C LEU A 268 -30.22 21.55 5.73
N GLN A 269 -31.18 21.64 4.82
CA GLN A 269 -32.58 21.21 5.03
C GLN A 269 -32.87 19.79 4.53
N GLY A 270 -31.91 19.09 3.92
CA GLY A 270 -32.08 17.71 3.42
C GLY A 270 -31.70 17.53 1.94
N PRO A 271 -31.85 16.31 1.40
CA PRO A 271 -31.63 16.04 -0.02
C PRO A 271 -32.70 16.74 -0.86
N GLN A 272 -32.28 17.61 -1.79
CA GLN A 272 -33.16 18.32 -2.73
C GLN A 272 -33.53 17.43 -3.91
N MET A 273 -34.08 16.24 -3.63
CA MET A 273 -34.44 15.25 -4.64
C MET A 273 -35.49 14.27 -4.12
N SER A 274 -36.29 13.71 -5.04
CA SER A 274 -37.28 12.69 -4.70
C SER A 274 -36.61 11.45 -4.07
N GLY A 275 -37.36 10.70 -3.25
CA GLY A 275 -36.81 9.52 -2.56
C GLY A 275 -36.20 8.48 -3.50
N SER A 276 -36.78 8.29 -4.70
CA SER A 276 -36.26 7.37 -5.72
C SER A 276 -34.95 7.85 -6.34
N MET A 277 -34.82 9.15 -6.59
CA MET A 277 -33.58 9.78 -7.07
C MET A 277 -32.46 9.66 -6.03
N PHE A 278 -32.77 9.93 -4.75
CA PHE A 278 -31.79 9.82 -3.66
C PHE A 278 -31.34 8.37 -3.45
N PHE A 279 -32.27 7.41 -3.47
CA PHE A 279 -31.96 6.00 -3.36
C PHE A 279 -31.01 5.54 -4.49
N THR A 280 -31.31 5.92 -5.73
CA THR A 280 -30.48 5.61 -6.89
C THR A 280 -29.08 6.22 -6.76
N PHE A 281 -28.98 7.45 -6.25
CA PHE A 281 -27.70 8.09 -5.95
C PHE A 281 -26.89 7.32 -4.91
N CYS A 282 -27.50 6.94 -3.78
CA CYS A 282 -26.84 6.18 -2.72
C CYS A 282 -26.33 4.82 -3.21
N VAL A 283 -27.12 4.09 -4.00
CA VAL A 283 -26.68 2.82 -4.59
C VAL A 283 -25.53 3.04 -5.58
N SER A 284 -25.60 4.09 -6.41
CA SER A 284 -24.52 4.42 -7.35
C SER A 284 -23.22 4.84 -6.64
N LEU A 285 -23.34 5.59 -5.55
CA LEU A 285 -22.21 5.96 -4.69
C LEU A 285 -21.59 4.73 -4.01
N ALA A 286 -22.43 3.84 -3.45
CA ALA A 286 -21.96 2.59 -2.85
C ALA A 286 -21.28 1.68 -3.89
N ALA A 287 -21.84 1.58 -5.10
CA ALA A 287 -21.26 0.84 -6.21
C ALA A 287 -19.87 1.37 -6.57
N MET A 288 -19.75 2.69 -6.76
CA MET A 288 -18.50 3.32 -7.14
C MET A 288 -17.43 3.19 -6.05
N LEU A 289 -17.79 3.44 -4.78
CA LEU A 289 -16.86 3.29 -3.65
C LEU A 289 -16.40 1.83 -3.48
N THR A 290 -17.30 0.85 -3.66
CA THR A 290 -16.94 -0.58 -3.53
C THR A 290 -16.04 -1.02 -4.68
N LEU A 291 -16.33 -0.58 -5.91
CA LEU A 291 -15.47 -0.80 -7.07
C LEU A 291 -14.08 -0.23 -6.81
N ALA A 292 -14.02 1.02 -6.38
CA ALA A 292 -12.76 1.71 -6.17
C ALA A 292 -11.95 1.13 -4.98
N ALA A 293 -12.62 0.72 -3.90
CA ALA A 293 -11.99 -0.02 -2.81
C ALA A 293 -11.41 -1.35 -3.30
N THR A 294 -12.11 -2.06 -4.20
CA THR A 294 -11.59 -3.28 -4.84
C THR A 294 -10.31 -2.99 -5.62
N LEU A 295 -10.31 -1.97 -6.46
CA LEU A 295 -9.14 -1.58 -7.26
C LEU A 295 -7.95 -1.18 -6.36
N PHE A 296 -8.21 -0.40 -5.31
CA PHE A 296 -7.22 -0.04 -4.30
C PHE A 296 -6.58 -1.27 -3.64
N HIS A 297 -7.40 -2.24 -3.21
CA HIS A 297 -6.89 -3.44 -2.56
C HIS A 297 -6.12 -4.35 -3.53
N VAL A 298 -6.54 -4.45 -4.79
CA VAL A 298 -5.83 -5.18 -5.84
C VAL A 298 -4.46 -4.56 -6.09
N GLU A 299 -4.39 -3.23 -6.28
CA GLU A 299 -3.13 -2.54 -6.50
C GLU A 299 -2.18 -2.68 -5.29
N LEU A 300 -2.72 -2.50 -4.08
CA LEU A 300 -1.93 -2.63 -2.85
C LEU A 300 -1.39 -4.06 -2.66
N ALA A 301 -2.21 -5.07 -2.96
CA ALA A 301 -1.79 -6.47 -2.92
C ALA A 301 -0.68 -6.75 -3.95
N GLY A 302 -0.81 -6.24 -5.18
CA GLY A 302 0.21 -6.34 -6.21
C GLY A 302 1.55 -5.76 -5.77
N LYS A 303 1.56 -4.51 -5.29
CA LYS A 303 2.80 -3.84 -4.85
C LYS A 303 3.48 -4.53 -3.66
N ARG A 304 2.69 -5.08 -2.72
CA ARG A 304 3.21 -5.86 -1.58
C ARG A 304 3.78 -7.21 -2.02
N LEU A 305 3.19 -7.84 -3.04
CA LEU A 305 3.72 -9.07 -3.60
C LEU A 305 5.05 -8.80 -4.31
N ASP A 306 5.14 -7.72 -5.09
CA ASP A 306 6.36 -7.32 -5.80
C ASP A 306 7.51 -6.97 -4.85
N SER A 307 7.23 -6.36 -3.70
CA SER A 307 8.28 -6.10 -2.69
C SER A 307 8.81 -7.41 -2.09
N ARG A 308 7.90 -8.32 -1.70
CA ARG A 308 8.28 -9.64 -1.16
C ARG A 308 9.04 -10.50 -2.17
N LEU A 309 8.66 -10.45 -3.44
CA LEU A 309 9.36 -11.18 -4.50
C LEU A 309 10.79 -10.66 -4.70
N ARG A 310 11.00 -9.34 -4.60
CA ARG A 310 12.35 -8.74 -4.65
C ARG A 310 13.21 -9.17 -3.47
N GLU A 311 12.66 -9.09 -2.26
CA GLU A 311 13.35 -9.54 -1.04
C GLU A 311 13.75 -11.03 -1.16
N LEU A 312 12.84 -11.90 -1.62
CA LEU A 312 13.14 -13.32 -1.80
C LEU A 312 14.22 -13.58 -2.87
N ARG A 313 14.22 -12.78 -3.95
CA ARG A 313 15.27 -12.89 -4.99
C ARG A 313 16.64 -12.48 -4.46
N GLU A 314 16.71 -11.42 -3.67
CA GLU A 314 17.94 -10.96 -3.03
C GLU A 314 18.48 -11.97 -2.00
N LEU A 315 17.60 -12.68 -1.28
CA LEU A 315 18.01 -13.71 -0.33
C LEU A 315 18.51 -15.01 -0.98
N LEU A 316 18.15 -15.24 -2.24
CA LEU A 316 18.55 -16.44 -3.00
C LEU A 316 19.77 -16.18 -3.92
N ALA A 317 20.15 -14.93 -4.13
CA ALA A 317 21.33 -14.51 -4.91
C ALA A 317 22.60 -14.57 -4.05
#